data_AF-A0ABD0LMT8-F1
#
_entry.id   AF-A0ABD0LMT8-F1
#
_cell.length_a   1.000
_cell.length_b   1.000
_cell.length_c   1.000
_cell.angle_alpha   90.00
_cell.angle_beta   90.00
_cell.angle_gamma   90.00
#
_symmetry.space_group_name_H-M   'P 1'
#
loop_
_entity.id
_entity.type
_entity.pdbx_description
1 polymer ?
#
loop_
_entity_poly.entity_id
_entity_poly.type
_entity_poly.pdbx_seq_one_letter_code
_entity_poly.pdbx_strand_id
1 'polypeptide(L)'
;MGYDIERFVDVVNEGLLCCICRDVLEEPLQAPCEHAFCSTCITAWLVTECTCPEDRQPLQASGLRPLFRYMRNDLARLQIRCKNHLIGCQHVSQLEYVSVHEAVCPLEEVRCPHGCGVRLPRADMADHAESCGMVGRGENREGERQCTKGCGLTLTSLDEKEHNCIEELRSAVEMLRSEMVCKLEDQRHETELRLDMQRGHMIQREAALKGQIDELKAELARISQKVKLLMDMEQQRRQDVDRMQEERLELLDLLRNIQQEQEAAPQRCHHCATRARASPSPGGGRVTTL
;
A
#
# COMPACT_ATOMS: atom_id res chain seq x y z
N MET A 1 22.35 -5.67 -14.60
CA MET A 1 21.30 -5.44 -13.59
C MET A 1 20.57 -4.20 -14.08
N GLY A 2 19.27 -4.24 -14.31
CA GLY A 2 18.60 -3.15 -15.02
C GLY A 2 18.79 -3.23 -16.54
N TYR A 3 17.91 -2.55 -17.27
CA TYR A 3 18.00 -2.43 -18.72
C TYR A 3 18.85 -1.21 -19.08
N ASP A 4 19.89 -1.44 -19.88
CA ASP A 4 20.75 -0.39 -20.41
C ASP A 4 19.93 0.72 -21.09
N ILE A 5 20.14 1.96 -20.64
CA ILE A 5 19.42 3.15 -21.11
C ILE A 5 19.62 3.37 -22.61
N GLU A 6 20.79 3.04 -23.15
CA GLU A 6 21.11 3.26 -24.58
C GLU A 6 20.26 2.40 -25.52
N ARG A 7 19.63 1.33 -25.00
CA ARG A 7 18.73 0.48 -25.77
C ARG A 7 17.38 1.12 -26.02
N PHE A 8 16.99 2.14 -25.25
CA PHE A 8 15.68 2.77 -25.38
C PHE A 8 15.67 3.77 -26.52
N VAL A 9 14.56 3.82 -27.26
CA VAL A 9 14.42 4.71 -28.43
C VAL A 9 14.12 6.14 -27.99
N ASP A 10 13.28 6.28 -26.98
CA ASP A 10 12.85 7.56 -26.42
C ASP A 10 13.59 7.87 -25.12
N VAL A 11 13.58 9.15 -24.73
CA VAL A 11 14.13 9.59 -23.45
C VAL A 11 13.33 8.94 -22.31
N VAL A 12 14.02 8.23 -21.43
CA VAL A 12 13.42 7.58 -20.27
C VAL A 12 13.30 8.58 -19.12
N ASN A 13 12.15 8.57 -18.44
CA ASN A 13 11.93 9.39 -17.26
C ASN A 13 12.88 8.95 -16.12
N GLU A 14 13.55 9.90 -15.48
CA GLU A 14 14.48 9.66 -14.35
C GLU A 14 13.81 8.87 -13.20
N GLY A 15 12.50 9.03 -12.99
CA GLY A 15 11.75 8.26 -12.00
C GLY A 15 11.60 6.76 -12.32
N LEU A 16 12.02 6.31 -13.51
CA LEU A 16 12.06 4.91 -13.93
C LEU A 16 13.48 4.33 -13.93
N LEU A 17 14.45 5.06 -13.39
CA LEU A 17 15.83 4.62 -13.24
C LEU A 17 16.05 4.05 -11.83
N CYS A 18 16.94 3.07 -11.73
CA CYS A 18 17.35 2.50 -10.46
C CYS A 18 18.33 3.44 -9.74
N CYS A 19 18.09 3.75 -8.47
CA CYS A 19 19.01 4.59 -7.68
C CYS A 19 20.40 3.93 -7.45
N ILE A 20 20.55 2.61 -7.66
CA ILE A 20 21.83 1.90 -7.49
C ILE A 20 22.59 1.80 -8.82
N CYS A 21 22.03 1.10 -9.82
CA CYS A 21 22.74 0.87 -11.09
C CYS A 21 22.58 2.02 -12.10
N ARG A 22 21.65 2.95 -11.86
CA ARG A 22 21.31 4.08 -12.74
C ARG A 22 20.73 3.70 -14.10
N ASP A 23 20.58 2.41 -14.38
CA ASP A 23 19.88 1.87 -15.54
C ASP A 23 18.36 1.85 -15.35
N VAL A 24 17.63 1.61 -16.43
CA VAL A 24 16.17 1.49 -16.39
C VAL A 24 15.76 0.27 -15.56
N LEU A 25 14.75 0.43 -14.71
CA LEU A 25 14.39 -0.57 -13.71
C LEU A 25 14.02 -1.94 -14.33
N GLU A 26 14.60 -2.99 -13.77
CA GLU A 26 14.29 -4.40 -14.04
C GLU A 26 13.70 -5.04 -12.78
N GLU A 27 12.50 -5.63 -12.89
CA GLU A 27 11.71 -6.12 -11.75
C GLU A 27 11.65 -5.10 -10.59
N PRO A 28 11.03 -3.93 -10.81
CA PRO A 28 11.16 -2.78 -9.92
C PRO A 28 10.53 -3.00 -8.55
N LEU A 29 11.30 -2.70 -7.51
CA LEU A 29 10.86 -2.59 -6.12
C LEU A 29 11.00 -1.15 -5.63
N GLN A 30 10.06 -0.72 -4.79
CA GLN A 30 10.01 0.61 -4.19
C GLN A 30 10.10 0.50 -2.68
N ALA A 31 10.96 1.34 -2.08
CA ALA A 31 11.07 1.47 -0.65
C ALA A 31 9.94 2.36 -0.07
N PRO A 32 9.66 2.29 1.23
CA PRO A 32 8.70 3.19 1.89
C PRO A 32 9.04 4.68 1.77
N CYS A 33 10.33 5.00 1.53
CA CYS A 33 10.81 6.35 1.25
C CYS A 33 10.69 6.74 -0.23
N GLU A 34 9.92 6.00 -1.02
CA GLU A 34 9.56 6.25 -2.42
C GLU A 34 10.68 6.05 -3.46
N HIS A 35 11.93 5.80 -3.04
CA HIS A 35 13.04 5.42 -3.93
C HIS A 35 12.83 4.05 -4.59
N ALA A 36 13.22 3.93 -5.87
CA ALA A 36 13.00 2.76 -6.70
C ALA A 36 14.31 2.06 -7.09
N PHE A 37 14.27 0.72 -7.10
CA PHE A 37 15.44 -0.11 -7.34
C PHE A 37 15.08 -1.34 -8.17
N CYS A 38 16.03 -1.87 -8.94
CA CYS A 38 15.91 -3.23 -9.47
C CYS A 38 15.89 -4.23 -8.31
N SER A 39 15.09 -5.29 -8.41
CA SER A 39 14.97 -6.33 -7.38
C SER A 39 16.35 -6.86 -6.93
N THR A 40 17.18 -7.22 -7.90
CA THR A 40 18.54 -7.72 -7.67
C THR A 40 19.46 -6.69 -7.00
N CYS A 41 19.37 -5.42 -7.41
CA CYS A 41 20.19 -4.33 -6.86
C CYS A 41 19.90 -4.10 -5.37
N ILE A 42 18.63 -3.93 -5.00
CA ILE A 42 18.27 -3.66 -3.60
C ILE A 42 18.45 -4.88 -2.72
N THR A 43 18.22 -6.08 -3.26
CA THR A 43 18.43 -7.33 -2.50
C THR A 43 19.91 -7.51 -2.16
N ALA A 44 20.81 -7.26 -3.13
CA ALA A 44 22.26 -7.31 -2.89
C ALA A 44 22.72 -6.29 -1.83
N TRP A 45 22.15 -5.08 -1.85
CA TRP A 45 22.44 -4.05 -0.84
C TRP A 45 21.98 -4.45 0.56
N LEU A 46 20.74 -4.94 0.67
CA LEU A 46 20.12 -5.30 1.95
C LEU A 46 20.74 -6.53 2.64
N VAL A 47 21.61 -7.28 1.94
CA VAL A 47 22.44 -8.33 2.55
C VAL A 47 23.51 -7.73 3.46
N THR A 48 24.05 -6.55 3.12
CA THR A 48 25.11 -5.90 3.89
C THR A 48 24.57 -4.77 4.78
N GLU A 49 23.59 -4.02 4.29
CA GLU A 49 23.12 -2.78 4.92
C GLU A 49 21.61 -2.77 5.10
N CYS A 50 21.09 -2.49 6.29
CA CYS A 50 19.65 -2.39 6.56
C CYS A 50 19.11 -0.95 6.35
N THR A 51 19.59 -0.27 5.30
CA THR A 51 19.23 1.13 5.00
C THR A 51 18.99 1.33 3.52
N CYS A 52 18.25 2.38 3.16
CA CYS A 52 18.11 2.82 1.78
C CYS A 52 19.43 3.46 1.27
N PRO A 53 19.92 3.09 0.07
CA PRO A 53 21.14 3.64 -0.51
C PRO A 53 21.12 5.17 -0.73
N GLU A 54 19.95 5.76 -0.98
CA GLU A 54 19.81 7.16 -1.39
C GLU A 54 19.71 8.11 -0.17
N ASP A 55 18.84 7.78 0.79
CA ASP A 55 18.50 8.65 1.93
C ASP A 55 18.89 8.07 3.30
N ARG A 56 19.47 6.86 3.32
CA ARG A 56 19.93 6.14 4.52
C ARG A 56 18.83 5.84 5.54
N GLN A 57 17.56 5.93 5.15
CA GLN A 57 16.46 5.56 6.03
C GLN A 57 16.48 4.05 6.33
N PRO A 58 16.04 3.61 7.52
CA PRO A 58 15.97 2.19 7.86
C PRO A 58 15.10 1.43 6.85
N LEU A 59 15.66 0.39 6.24
CA LEU A 59 15.00 -0.37 5.20
C LEU A 59 15.28 -1.86 5.39
N GLN A 60 14.23 -2.67 5.29
CA GLN A 60 14.30 -4.13 5.32
C GLN A 60 13.58 -4.68 4.09
N ALA A 61 13.95 -5.91 3.69
CA ALA A 61 13.37 -6.56 2.52
C ALA A 61 11.83 -6.70 2.59
N SER A 62 11.28 -6.88 3.81
CA SER A 62 9.84 -6.93 4.07
C SER A 62 9.11 -5.61 3.82
N GLY A 63 9.83 -4.48 3.84
CA GLY A 63 9.28 -3.15 3.58
C GLY A 63 9.20 -2.79 2.11
N LEU A 64 9.86 -3.56 1.24
CA LEU A 64 9.85 -3.34 -0.20
C LEU A 64 8.48 -3.70 -0.79
N ARG A 65 8.00 -2.86 -1.70
CA ARG A 65 6.73 -3.07 -2.39
C ARG A 65 6.96 -2.99 -3.90
N PRO A 66 6.11 -3.66 -4.71
CA PRO A 66 6.11 -3.42 -6.15
C PRO A 66 5.86 -1.93 -6.44
N LEU A 67 6.60 -1.38 -7.40
CA LEU A 67 6.44 0.02 -7.86
C LEU A 67 4.97 0.34 -8.19
N PHE A 68 4.50 1.57 -8.01
CA PHE A 68 3.10 1.91 -8.30
C PHE A 68 2.65 1.48 -9.71
N ARG A 69 1.38 1.05 -9.81
CA ARG A 69 0.83 0.46 -11.05
C ARG A 69 1.00 1.36 -12.26
N TYR A 70 0.78 2.67 -12.13
CA TYR A 70 0.92 3.60 -13.25
C TYR A 70 2.37 3.65 -13.76
N MET A 71 3.36 3.73 -12.86
CA MET A 71 4.78 3.70 -13.23
C MET A 71 5.18 2.37 -13.87
N ARG A 72 4.68 1.24 -13.36
CA ARG A 72 4.92 -0.07 -14.00
C ARG A 72 4.33 -0.13 -15.41
N ASN A 73 3.13 0.41 -15.60
CA ASN A 73 2.53 0.50 -16.92
C ASN A 73 3.37 1.40 -17.83
N ASP A 74 3.91 2.51 -17.32
CA ASP A 74 4.73 3.44 -18.10
C ASP A 74 6.05 2.79 -18.51
N LEU A 75 6.72 2.12 -17.57
CA LEU A 75 7.91 1.29 -17.79
C LEU A 75 7.65 0.23 -18.88
N ALA A 76 6.55 -0.50 -18.79
CA ALA A 76 6.18 -1.56 -19.73
C ALA A 76 6.00 -1.05 -21.17
N ARG A 77 5.53 0.18 -21.35
CA ARG A 77 5.25 0.79 -22.67
C ARG A 77 6.48 1.41 -23.34
N LEU A 78 7.59 1.56 -22.62
CA LEU A 78 8.83 2.11 -23.18
C LEU A 78 9.28 1.30 -24.41
N GLN A 79 9.69 2.00 -25.45
CA GLN A 79 10.22 1.39 -26.67
C GLN A 79 11.69 1.03 -26.48
N ILE A 80 12.02 -0.25 -26.61
CA ILE A 80 13.36 -0.79 -26.42
C ILE A 80 13.83 -1.55 -27.67
N ARG A 81 15.11 -1.41 -27.99
CA ARG A 81 15.82 -2.18 -29.01
C ARG A 81 16.27 -3.52 -28.43
N CYS A 82 16.25 -4.56 -29.28
CA CYS A 82 16.82 -5.86 -28.92
C CYS A 82 18.28 -5.71 -28.43
N LYS A 83 18.69 -6.51 -27.44
CA LYS A 83 20.09 -6.53 -26.95
C LYS A 83 21.13 -6.77 -28.06
N ASN A 84 20.73 -7.47 -29.13
CA ASN A 84 21.56 -7.74 -30.30
C ASN A 84 21.50 -6.62 -31.36
N HIS A 85 21.06 -5.41 -31.02
CA HIS A 85 20.96 -4.30 -31.97
C HIS A 85 22.30 -3.93 -32.60
N LEU A 86 23.38 -3.97 -31.80
CA LEU A 86 24.75 -3.70 -32.26
C LEU A 86 25.25 -4.72 -33.30
N ILE A 87 24.70 -5.94 -33.28
CA ILE A 87 25.02 -7.02 -34.23
C ILE A 87 24.20 -6.88 -35.52
N GLY A 88 23.17 -6.05 -35.52
CA GLY A 88 22.31 -5.78 -36.68
C GLY A 88 20.83 -6.13 -36.47
N CYS A 89 20.41 -6.51 -35.25
CA CYS A 89 18.99 -6.71 -34.97
C CYS A 89 18.25 -5.36 -35.01
N GLN A 90 17.31 -5.19 -35.95
CA GLN A 90 16.54 -3.94 -36.07
C GLN A 90 15.20 -3.99 -35.31
N HIS A 91 14.97 -5.02 -34.50
CA HIS A 91 13.71 -5.17 -33.79
C HIS A 91 13.58 -4.16 -32.65
N VAL A 92 12.44 -3.46 -32.64
CA VAL A 92 12.02 -2.53 -31.60
C VAL A 92 10.62 -2.93 -31.14
N SER A 93 10.43 -3.01 -29.83
CA SER A 93 9.14 -3.34 -29.23
C SER A 93 8.94 -2.61 -27.91
N GLN A 94 7.74 -2.72 -27.34
CA GLN A 94 7.52 -2.37 -25.94
C GLN A 94 8.36 -3.27 -25.03
N LEU A 95 8.81 -2.72 -23.89
CA LEU A 95 9.63 -3.43 -22.92
C LEU A 95 8.97 -4.74 -22.44
N GLU A 96 7.65 -4.76 -22.27
CA GLU A 96 6.89 -5.96 -21.88
C GLU A 96 7.09 -7.15 -22.83
N TYR A 97 7.36 -6.90 -24.12
CA TYR A 97 7.47 -7.93 -25.15
C TYR A 97 8.90 -8.23 -25.60
N VAL A 98 9.90 -7.47 -25.13
CA VAL A 98 11.28 -7.63 -25.62
C VAL A 98 11.85 -9.00 -25.30
N SER A 99 11.52 -9.57 -24.13
CA SER A 99 11.98 -10.89 -23.69
C SER A 99 11.48 -12.01 -24.61
N VAL A 100 10.24 -11.87 -25.12
CA VAL A 100 9.64 -12.82 -26.08
C VAL A 100 10.42 -12.81 -27.39
N HIS A 101 10.78 -11.63 -27.90
CA HIS A 101 11.63 -11.52 -29.07
C HIS A 101 13.03 -12.08 -28.83
N GLU A 102 13.68 -11.71 -27.73
CA GLU A 102 15.06 -12.14 -27.41
C GLU A 102 15.17 -13.67 -27.32
N ALA A 103 14.11 -14.36 -26.86
CA ALA A 103 14.06 -15.82 -26.84
C ALA A 103 14.13 -16.46 -28.25
N VAL A 104 13.64 -15.76 -29.27
CA VAL A 104 13.57 -16.24 -30.67
C VAL A 104 14.43 -15.43 -31.64
N CYS A 105 15.26 -14.53 -31.14
CA CYS A 105 16.04 -13.61 -31.97
C CYS A 105 16.97 -14.40 -32.90
N PRO A 106 16.92 -14.17 -34.23
CA PRO A 106 17.76 -14.89 -35.19
C PRO A 106 19.28 -14.65 -35.00
N LEU A 107 19.63 -13.49 -34.43
CA LEU A 107 21.02 -13.08 -34.21
C LEU A 107 21.52 -13.46 -32.80
N GLU A 108 20.70 -14.13 -31.99
CA GLU A 108 21.15 -14.64 -30.69
C GLU A 108 22.19 -15.74 -30.89
N GLU A 109 23.34 -15.61 -30.24
CA GLU A 109 24.36 -16.66 -30.24
C GLU A 109 23.95 -17.85 -29.37
N VAL A 110 23.62 -18.96 -30.04
CA VAL A 110 23.24 -20.21 -29.37
C VAL A 110 24.37 -21.22 -29.49
N ARG A 111 24.53 -22.06 -28.45
CA ARG A 111 25.40 -23.23 -28.54
C ARG A 111 24.71 -24.30 -29.37
N CYS A 112 25.49 -24.99 -30.19
CA CYS A 112 24.98 -26.15 -30.89
C CYS A 112 24.45 -27.20 -29.90
N PRO A 113 23.19 -27.65 -30.02
CA PRO A 113 22.60 -28.66 -29.14
C PRO A 113 23.24 -30.04 -29.30
N HIS A 114 24.01 -30.25 -30.36
CA HIS A 114 24.74 -31.50 -30.62
C HIS A 114 26.12 -31.55 -29.93
N GLY A 115 26.45 -30.58 -29.07
CA GLY A 115 27.63 -30.65 -28.21
C GLY A 115 28.98 -30.43 -28.92
N CYS A 116 28.99 -29.90 -30.15
CA CYS A 116 30.23 -29.61 -30.88
C CYS A 116 31.03 -28.43 -30.31
N GLY A 117 30.50 -27.72 -29.31
CA GLY A 117 31.14 -26.57 -28.66
C GLY A 117 31.10 -25.26 -29.46
N VAL A 118 30.62 -25.29 -30.71
CA VAL A 118 30.49 -24.09 -31.55
C VAL A 118 29.33 -23.22 -31.06
N ARG A 119 29.56 -21.90 -31.01
CA ARG A 119 28.56 -20.85 -30.80
C ARG A 119 28.38 -20.10 -32.10
N LEU A 120 27.13 -19.94 -32.52
CA LEU A 120 26.79 -19.27 -33.78
C LEU A 120 25.42 -18.61 -33.67
N PRO A 121 25.10 -17.63 -34.53
CA PRO A 121 23.76 -17.04 -34.61
C PRO A 121 22.71 -18.12 -34.84
N ARG A 122 21.54 -17.97 -34.20
CA ARG A 122 20.41 -18.89 -34.37
C ARG A 122 19.99 -19.05 -35.84
N ALA A 123 20.15 -18.03 -36.68
CA ALA A 123 19.88 -18.10 -38.11
C ALA A 123 20.79 -19.13 -38.83
N ASP A 124 22.06 -19.19 -38.45
CA ASP A 124 23.08 -20.03 -39.09
C ASP A 124 23.09 -21.48 -38.54
N MET A 125 22.27 -21.74 -37.50
CA MET A 125 22.15 -23.07 -36.90
C MET A 125 21.62 -24.13 -37.85
N ALA A 126 20.77 -23.76 -38.82
CA ALA A 126 20.25 -24.68 -39.82
C ALA A 126 21.39 -25.19 -40.72
N ASP A 127 22.22 -24.28 -41.22
CA ASP A 127 23.36 -24.61 -42.08
C ASP A 127 24.46 -25.36 -41.32
N HIS A 128 24.67 -24.99 -40.05
CA HIS A 128 25.58 -25.73 -39.17
C HIS A 128 25.08 -27.15 -38.88
N ALA A 129 23.78 -27.36 -38.69
CA ALA A 129 23.24 -28.69 -38.40
C ALA A 129 23.54 -29.69 -39.53
N GLU A 130 23.57 -29.23 -40.79
CA GLU A 130 23.90 -30.06 -41.95
C GLU A 130 25.38 -30.45 -42.04
N SER A 131 26.27 -29.65 -41.44
CA SER A 131 27.74 -29.81 -41.50
C SER A 131 28.40 -30.15 -40.16
N CYS A 132 27.62 -30.27 -39.10
CA CYS A 132 28.12 -30.55 -37.76
C CYS A 132 28.68 -31.97 -37.66
N GLY A 133 30.02 -32.09 -37.55
CA GLY A 133 30.73 -33.38 -37.44
C GLY A 133 30.43 -34.19 -36.16
N MET A 134 29.56 -33.68 -35.28
CA MET A 134 29.10 -34.33 -34.05
C MET A 134 27.65 -34.85 -34.16
N VAL A 135 27.02 -34.79 -35.35
CA VAL A 135 25.74 -35.47 -35.62
C VAL A 135 25.95 -36.98 -35.41
N GLY A 136 25.66 -37.46 -34.20
CA GLY A 136 25.81 -38.86 -33.81
C GLY A 136 26.71 -39.14 -32.59
N ARG A 137 27.35 -38.14 -31.96
CA ARG A 137 28.09 -38.33 -30.69
C ARG A 137 27.45 -37.54 -29.56
N GLY A 138 26.19 -37.85 -29.29
CA GLY A 138 25.60 -37.53 -27.99
C GLY A 138 26.43 -38.21 -26.90
N GLU A 139 26.80 -37.42 -25.91
CA GLU A 139 27.39 -37.76 -24.61
C GLU A 139 27.22 -39.24 -24.19
N ASN A 140 28.21 -40.11 -24.46
CA ASN A 140 28.32 -41.40 -23.78
C ASN A 140 29.74 -41.52 -23.20
N ARG A 141 29.83 -41.52 -21.87
CA ARG A 141 31.02 -41.95 -21.12
C ARG A 141 31.25 -43.44 -21.39
N GLU A 142 32.52 -43.86 -21.43
CA GLU A 142 32.93 -45.25 -21.66
C GLU A 142 32.18 -46.21 -20.71
N GLY A 143 31.27 -47.04 -21.26
CA GLY A 143 30.60 -48.13 -20.53
C GLY A 143 29.07 -48.11 -20.57
N GLU A 144 28.47 -46.99 -20.96
CA GLU A 144 27.01 -46.80 -21.00
C GLU A 144 26.53 -46.80 -22.46
N ARG A 145 25.65 -47.75 -22.82
CA ARG A 145 25.03 -47.80 -24.17
C ARG A 145 23.53 -47.60 -24.06
N GLN A 146 22.98 -46.73 -24.90
CA GLN A 146 21.53 -46.61 -25.02
C GLN A 146 20.95 -47.89 -25.61
N CYS A 147 19.78 -48.27 -25.14
CA CYS A 147 19.08 -49.45 -25.62
C CYS A 147 18.95 -49.46 -27.16
N THR A 148 19.47 -50.51 -27.79
CA THR A 148 19.46 -50.71 -29.25
C THR A 148 18.05 -50.87 -29.83
N LYS A 149 17.06 -51.17 -28.98
CA LYS A 149 15.64 -51.27 -29.35
C LYS A 149 14.93 -49.90 -29.35
N GLY A 150 15.63 -48.82 -29.05
CA GLY A 150 15.15 -47.45 -29.24
C GLY A 150 14.32 -46.85 -28.11
N CYS A 151 14.29 -47.44 -26.90
CA CYS A 151 13.61 -46.84 -25.74
C CYS A 151 14.39 -45.69 -25.09
N GLY A 152 15.65 -45.46 -25.50
CA GLY A 152 16.49 -44.36 -25.01
C GLY A 152 17.06 -44.55 -23.60
N LEU A 153 16.76 -45.66 -22.92
CA LEU A 153 17.32 -45.97 -21.60
C LEU A 153 18.81 -46.33 -21.72
N THR A 154 19.62 -45.78 -20.82
CA THR A 154 21.05 -46.11 -20.71
C THR A 154 21.23 -47.42 -19.95
N LEU A 155 21.85 -48.41 -20.57
CA LEU A 155 22.05 -49.75 -20.03
C LEU A 155 23.54 -50.07 -19.90
N THR A 156 23.88 -50.92 -18.94
CA THR A 156 25.19 -51.57 -18.89
C THR A 156 25.19 -52.82 -19.76
N SER A 157 26.35 -53.30 -20.22
CA SER A 157 26.46 -54.41 -21.19
C SER A 157 25.87 -55.76 -20.72
N LEU A 158 25.55 -55.92 -19.43
CA LEU A 158 24.90 -57.12 -18.88
C LEU A 158 23.37 -57.05 -18.99
N ASP A 159 22.80 -55.85 -19.03
CA ASP A 159 21.35 -55.62 -18.97
C ASP A 159 20.65 -55.76 -20.33
N GLU A 160 21.38 -55.67 -21.45
CA GLU A 160 20.79 -55.71 -22.82
C GLU A 160 20.01 -57.01 -23.11
N LYS A 161 20.38 -58.13 -22.46
CA LYS A 161 19.71 -59.43 -22.67
C LYS A 161 18.40 -59.57 -21.89
N GLU A 162 18.27 -58.89 -20.75
CA GLU A 162 17.11 -58.97 -19.86
C GLU A 162 16.22 -57.72 -19.95
N HIS A 163 16.66 -56.67 -20.66
CA HIS A 163 15.95 -55.42 -20.76
C HIS A 163 14.60 -55.51 -21.50
N ASN A 164 13.54 -55.18 -20.77
CA ASN A 164 12.18 -55.05 -21.27
C ASN A 164 11.80 -53.57 -21.47
N CYS A 165 12.00 -53.07 -22.69
CA CYS A 165 11.72 -51.67 -23.05
C CYS A 165 10.31 -51.21 -22.67
N ILE A 166 9.31 -52.09 -22.82
CA ILE A 166 7.91 -51.72 -22.64
C ILE A 166 7.61 -51.48 -21.15
N GLU A 167 8.18 -52.30 -20.28
CA GLU A 167 8.00 -52.17 -18.83
C GLU A 167 8.73 -50.95 -18.28
N GLU A 168 9.99 -50.74 -18.70
CA GLU A 168 10.75 -49.56 -18.30
C GLU A 168 10.09 -48.25 -18.77
N LEU A 169 9.60 -48.21 -20.01
CA LEU A 169 8.88 -47.04 -20.51
C LEU A 169 7.54 -46.83 -19.80
N ARG A 170 6.81 -47.91 -19.44
CA ARG A 170 5.58 -47.81 -18.66
C ARG A 170 5.87 -47.25 -17.26
N SER A 171 6.89 -47.75 -16.59
CA SER A 171 7.32 -47.26 -15.28
C SER A 171 7.78 -45.81 -15.34
N ALA A 172 8.56 -45.43 -16.36
CA ALA A 172 8.99 -44.04 -16.56
C ALA A 172 7.79 -43.10 -16.80
N VAL A 173 6.82 -43.50 -17.63
CA VAL A 173 5.59 -42.72 -17.84
C VAL A 173 4.77 -42.61 -16.56
N GLU A 174 4.69 -43.67 -15.76
CA GLU A 174 3.96 -43.64 -14.49
C GLU A 174 4.66 -42.74 -13.45
N MET A 175 5.99 -42.78 -13.38
CA MET A 175 6.78 -41.85 -12.56
C MET A 175 6.62 -40.39 -13.01
N LEU A 176 6.65 -40.11 -14.31
CA LEU A 176 6.42 -38.76 -14.83
C LEU A 176 4.99 -38.27 -14.54
N ARG A 177 3.99 -39.17 -14.62
CA ARG A 177 2.61 -38.86 -14.25
C ARG A 177 2.48 -38.55 -12.76
N SER A 178 3.06 -39.37 -11.89
CA SER A 178 3.02 -39.14 -10.45
C SER A 178 3.75 -37.85 -10.06
N GLU A 179 4.93 -37.57 -10.66
CA GLU A 179 5.65 -36.31 -10.47
C GLU A 179 4.83 -35.10 -10.93
N MET A 180 4.17 -35.20 -12.09
CA MET A 180 3.27 -34.15 -12.58
C MET A 180 2.08 -33.94 -11.64
N VAL A 181 1.47 -35.01 -11.13
CA VAL A 181 0.36 -34.92 -10.18
C VAL A 181 0.81 -34.24 -8.90
N CYS A 182 1.93 -34.64 -8.30
CA CYS A 182 2.49 -33.99 -7.11
C CYS A 182 2.75 -32.50 -7.36
N LYS A 183 3.38 -32.13 -8.49
CA LYS A 183 3.62 -30.72 -8.83
C LYS A 183 2.32 -29.92 -8.97
N LEU A 184 1.28 -30.50 -9.57
CA LEU A 184 -0.02 -29.84 -9.69
C LEU A 184 -0.72 -29.68 -8.33
N GLU A 185 -0.58 -30.67 -7.44
CA GLU A 185 -1.12 -30.60 -6.08
C GLU A 185 -0.39 -29.56 -5.23
N ASP A 186 0.93 -29.49 -5.33
CA ASP A 186 1.75 -28.48 -4.66
C ASP A 186 1.38 -27.07 -5.14
N GLN A 187 1.29 -26.85 -6.45
CA GLN A 187 0.85 -25.58 -7.02
C GLN A 187 -0.57 -25.21 -6.57
N ARG A 188 -1.50 -26.18 -6.58
CA ARG A 188 -2.86 -25.97 -6.07
C ARG A 188 -2.83 -25.52 -4.61
N HIS A 189 -2.07 -26.23 -3.76
CA HIS A 189 -1.98 -25.92 -2.34
C HIS A 189 -1.36 -24.55 -2.09
N GLU A 190 -0.28 -24.19 -2.80
CA GLU A 190 0.34 -22.88 -2.71
C GLU A 190 -0.65 -21.76 -3.10
N THR A 191 -1.41 -21.94 -4.18
CA THR A 191 -2.43 -20.97 -4.60
C THR A 191 -3.56 -20.83 -3.59
N GLU A 192 -4.00 -21.93 -2.99
CA GLU A 192 -5.04 -21.97 -1.96
C GLU A 192 -4.59 -21.22 -0.70
N LEU A 193 -3.39 -21.53 -0.19
CA LEU A 193 -2.80 -20.82 0.96
C LEU A 193 -2.68 -19.33 0.71
N ARG A 194 -2.23 -18.92 -0.49
CA ARG A 194 -2.13 -17.50 -0.85
C ARG A 194 -3.48 -16.80 -0.83
N LEU A 195 -4.52 -17.45 -1.37
CA LEU A 195 -5.88 -16.91 -1.36
C LEU A 195 -6.45 -16.85 0.07
N ASP A 196 -6.21 -17.86 0.90
CA ASP A 196 -6.66 -17.88 2.29
C ASP A 196 -5.99 -16.81 3.13
N MET A 197 -4.68 -16.60 2.97
CA MET A 197 -3.97 -15.49 3.62
C MET A 197 -4.53 -14.12 3.17
N GLN A 198 -4.78 -13.93 1.88
CA GLN A 198 -5.38 -12.70 1.36
C GLN A 198 -6.79 -12.47 1.91
N ARG A 199 -7.64 -13.51 1.93
CA ARG A 199 -8.99 -13.46 2.50
C ARG A 199 -8.94 -13.13 3.99
N GLY A 200 -8.06 -13.78 4.75
CA GLY A 200 -7.88 -13.52 6.19
C GLY A 200 -7.48 -12.07 6.46
N HIS A 201 -6.50 -11.54 5.72
CA HIS A 201 -6.09 -10.14 5.83
C HIS A 201 -7.23 -9.17 5.47
N MET A 202 -8.00 -9.45 4.41
CA MET A 202 -9.16 -8.64 4.03
C MET A 202 -10.24 -8.63 5.12
N ILE A 203 -10.58 -9.78 5.69
CA ILE A 203 -11.57 -9.90 6.77
C ILE A 203 -11.12 -9.14 8.02
N GLN A 204 -9.85 -9.26 8.41
CA GLN A 204 -9.30 -8.51 9.54
C GLN A 204 -9.37 -7.00 9.31
N ARG A 205 -9.04 -6.55 8.09
CA ARG A 205 -9.10 -5.14 7.71
C ARG A 205 -10.54 -4.61 7.71
N GLU A 206 -11.48 -5.40 7.20
CA GLU A 206 -12.92 -5.06 7.23
C GLU A 206 -13.42 -4.95 8.68
N ALA A 207 -13.08 -5.91 9.54
CA ALA A 207 -13.44 -5.88 10.95
C ALA A 207 -12.85 -4.66 11.68
N ALA A 208 -11.59 -4.31 11.40
CA ALA A 208 -10.94 -3.13 11.97
C ALA A 208 -11.62 -1.82 11.53
N LEU A 209 -11.92 -1.67 10.24
CA LEU A 209 -12.64 -0.49 9.72
C LEU A 209 -14.06 -0.39 10.30
N LYS A 210 -14.75 -1.52 10.44
CA LYS A 210 -16.08 -1.56 11.06
C LYS A 210 -16.03 -1.15 12.53
N GLY A 211 -15.02 -1.61 13.27
CA GLY A 211 -14.77 -1.17 14.64
C GLY A 211 -14.56 0.35 14.74
N GLN A 212 -13.73 0.94 13.87
CA GLN A 212 -13.53 2.38 13.83
C GLN A 212 -14.82 3.15 13.53
N ILE A 213 -15.66 2.65 12.62
CA ILE A 213 -16.96 3.25 12.31
C ILE A 213 -17.87 3.26 13.55
N ASP A 214 -17.94 2.15 14.28
CA ASP A 214 -18.80 2.03 15.45
C ASP A 214 -18.30 2.91 16.62
N GLU A 215 -16.98 3.03 16.78
CA GLU A 215 -16.37 3.95 17.74
C GLU A 215 -16.69 5.42 17.42
N LEU A 216 -16.51 5.83 16.16
CA LEU A 216 -16.87 7.18 15.69
C LEU A 216 -18.36 7.46 15.85
N LYS A 217 -19.24 6.49 15.58
CA LYS A 217 -20.69 6.63 15.83
C LYS A 217 -20.98 6.85 17.31
N ALA A 218 -20.29 6.14 18.21
CA ALA A 218 -20.47 6.31 19.64
C ALA A 218 -19.99 7.69 20.11
N GLU A 219 -18.91 8.22 19.53
CA GLU A 219 -18.44 9.58 19.78
C GLU A 219 -19.42 10.63 19.28
N LEU A 220 -19.92 10.49 18.05
CA LEU A 220 -20.94 11.37 17.49
C LEU A 220 -22.21 11.39 18.36
N ALA A 221 -22.65 10.23 18.87
CA ALA A 221 -23.78 10.15 19.78
C ALA A 221 -23.51 10.91 21.10
N ARG A 222 -22.31 10.75 21.68
CA ARG A 222 -21.89 11.49 22.89
C ARG A 222 -21.86 13.00 22.65
N ILE A 223 -21.31 13.45 21.52
CA ILE A 223 -21.26 14.87 21.16
C ILE A 223 -22.68 15.40 20.95
N SER A 224 -23.54 14.66 20.22
CA SER A 224 -24.93 15.04 19.99
C SER A 224 -25.70 15.22 21.30
N GLN A 225 -25.47 14.36 22.29
CA GLN A 225 -26.11 14.47 23.60
C GLN A 225 -25.61 15.71 24.37
N LYS A 226 -24.32 16.01 24.31
CA LYS A 226 -23.76 17.25 24.89
C LYS A 226 -24.32 18.50 24.23
N VAL A 227 -24.42 18.52 22.91
CA VAL A 227 -25.01 19.64 22.16
C VAL A 227 -26.45 19.86 22.59
N LYS A 228 -27.24 18.78 22.72
CA LYS A 228 -28.62 18.87 23.20
C LYS A 228 -28.71 19.48 24.61
N LEU A 229 -27.87 19.02 25.54
CA LEU A 229 -27.81 19.57 26.89
C LEU A 229 -27.46 21.07 26.88
N LEU A 230 -26.47 21.48 26.09
CA LEU A 230 -26.09 22.90 25.97
C LEU A 230 -27.21 23.76 25.37
N MET A 231 -27.94 23.23 24.40
CA MET A 231 -29.10 23.90 23.81
C MET A 231 -30.23 24.07 24.84
N ASP A 232 -30.53 23.03 25.62
CA ASP A 232 -31.53 23.09 26.70
C ASP A 232 -31.13 24.12 27.77
N MET A 233 -29.85 24.15 28.16
CA MET A 233 -29.31 25.14 29.10
C MET A 233 -29.41 26.57 28.57
N GLU A 234 -29.08 26.81 27.30
CA GLU A 234 -29.20 28.13 26.67
C GLU A 234 -30.66 28.58 26.55
N GLN A 235 -31.58 27.66 26.27
CA GLN A 235 -33.01 27.95 26.26
C GLN A 235 -33.52 28.33 27.66
N GLN A 236 -33.13 27.58 28.70
CA GLN A 236 -33.47 27.92 30.08
C GLN A 236 -32.92 29.30 30.45
N ARG A 237 -31.66 29.58 30.11
CA ARG A 237 -31.02 30.89 30.37
C ARG A 237 -31.80 32.03 29.71
N ARG A 238 -32.32 31.84 28.49
CA ARG A 238 -33.16 32.85 27.82
C ARG A 238 -34.48 33.07 28.57
N GLN A 239 -35.16 31.99 28.95
CA GLN A 239 -36.41 32.08 29.72
C GLN A 239 -36.22 32.77 31.07
N ASP A 240 -35.12 32.48 31.77
CA ASP A 240 -34.81 33.13 33.05
C ASP A 240 -34.53 34.63 32.85
N VAL A 241 -33.83 35.01 31.78
CA VAL A 241 -33.61 36.43 31.44
C VAL A 241 -34.93 37.13 31.12
N ASP A 242 -35.80 36.51 30.33
CA ASP A 242 -37.11 37.08 29.96
C ASP A 242 -37.99 37.27 31.21
N ARG A 243 -38.02 36.28 32.12
CA ARG A 243 -38.74 36.38 33.41
C ARG A 243 -38.20 37.53 34.27
N MET A 244 -36.88 37.64 34.41
CA MET A 244 -36.26 38.73 35.18
C MET A 244 -36.54 40.10 34.56
N GLN A 245 -36.72 40.18 33.24
CA GLN A 245 -37.14 41.41 32.56
C GLN A 245 -38.60 41.77 32.87
N GLU A 246 -39.49 40.79 32.88
CA GLU A 246 -40.91 40.98 33.28
C GLU A 246 -41.01 41.48 34.72
N GLU A 247 -40.37 40.79 35.67
CA GLU A 247 -40.35 41.18 37.09
C GLU A 247 -39.78 42.61 37.27
N ARG A 248 -38.72 42.96 36.52
CA ARG A 248 -38.17 44.32 36.52
C ARG A 248 -39.20 45.35 36.02
N LEU A 249 -39.92 45.06 34.94
CA LEU A 249 -40.93 45.98 34.39
C LEU A 249 -42.07 46.20 35.38
N GLU A 250 -42.55 45.15 36.04
CA GLU A 250 -43.58 45.23 37.09
C GLU A 250 -43.13 46.09 38.27
N LEU A 251 -41.91 45.87 38.77
CA LEU A 251 -41.35 46.68 39.86
C LEU A 251 -41.23 48.16 39.48
N LEU A 252 -40.81 48.45 38.24
CA LEU A 252 -40.74 49.82 37.73
C LEU A 252 -42.12 50.49 37.64
N ASP A 253 -43.16 49.74 37.29
CA ASP A 253 -44.53 50.26 37.27
C ASP A 253 -45.06 50.54 38.68
N LEU A 254 -44.83 49.61 39.63
CA LEU A 254 -45.13 49.79 41.04
C LEU A 254 -44.48 51.05 41.63
N LEU A 255 -43.18 51.26 41.36
CA LEU A 255 -42.47 52.46 41.80
C LEU A 255 -43.09 53.74 41.24
N ARG A 256 -43.53 53.71 39.96
CA ARG A 256 -44.18 54.84 39.31
C ARG A 256 -45.53 55.17 39.95
N ASN A 257 -46.32 54.14 40.28
CA ASN A 257 -47.60 54.29 40.97
C ASN A 257 -47.42 54.88 42.38
N ILE A 258 -46.43 54.39 43.14
CA ILE A 258 -46.11 54.95 44.47
C ILE A 258 -45.68 56.42 44.37
N GLN A 259 -44.88 56.78 43.36
CA GLN A 259 -44.49 58.18 43.12
C GLN A 259 -45.72 59.05 42.82
N GLN A 260 -46.63 58.58 41.97
CA GLN A 260 -47.89 59.29 41.67
C GLN A 260 -48.78 59.44 42.90
N GLU A 261 -48.88 58.43 43.77
CA GLU A 261 -49.62 58.53 45.03
C GLU A 261 -48.99 59.52 46.02
N GLN A 262 -47.65 59.59 46.07
CA GLN A 262 -46.94 60.59 46.87
C GLN A 262 -47.14 62.02 46.34
N GLU A 263 -47.23 62.19 45.02
CA GLU A 263 -47.54 63.47 44.36
C GLU A 263 -49.03 63.86 44.48
N ALA A 264 -49.94 62.88 44.52
CA ALA A 264 -51.39 63.07 44.69
C ALA A 264 -51.82 63.22 46.17
N ALA A 265 -50.97 62.86 47.13
CA ALA A 265 -51.23 63.10 48.54
C ALA A 265 -51.40 64.61 48.78
N PRO A 266 -52.52 65.07 49.38
CA PRO A 266 -52.76 66.50 49.56
C PRO A 266 -51.64 67.08 50.40
N GLN A 267 -51.00 68.14 49.88
CA GLN A 267 -50.01 68.94 50.58
C GLN A 267 -50.49 69.16 52.01
N ARG A 268 -49.81 68.55 52.99
CA ARG A 268 -50.08 68.85 54.40
C ARG A 268 -49.93 70.35 54.56
N CYS A 269 -51.05 71.01 54.85
CA CYS A 269 -51.13 72.45 55.00
C CYS A 269 -50.11 72.92 56.05
N HIS A 270 -49.08 73.65 55.61
CA HIS A 270 -48.06 74.27 56.47
C HIS A 270 -48.65 75.26 57.50
N HIS A 271 -49.93 75.63 57.35
CA HIS A 271 -50.68 76.53 58.23
C HIS A 271 -51.37 75.83 59.41
N CYS A 272 -51.46 74.49 59.44
CA CYS A 272 -52.13 73.78 60.53
C CYS A 272 -51.18 73.31 61.66
N ALA A 273 -49.86 73.41 61.47
CA ALA A 273 -48.88 72.97 62.48
C ALA A 273 -48.60 74.01 63.58
N THR A 274 -49.08 75.25 63.45
CA THR A 274 -48.77 76.36 64.37
C THR A 274 -49.77 76.54 65.52
N ARG A 275 -50.81 75.70 65.64
CA ARG A 275 -51.81 75.83 66.72
C ARG A 275 -51.75 74.78 67.84
N ALA A 276 -50.76 73.89 67.85
CA ALA A 276 -50.60 72.92 68.93
C ALA A 276 -49.15 72.82 69.39
N ARG A 277 -48.62 73.89 69.99
CA ARG A 277 -47.53 73.86 70.98
C ARG A 277 -47.38 75.25 71.62
N ALA A 278 -48.26 75.53 72.57
CA ALA A 278 -47.92 76.44 73.67
C ALA A 278 -46.99 75.67 74.62
N SER A 279 -45.76 76.17 74.77
CA SER A 279 -44.73 75.76 75.73
C SER A 279 -45.14 76.07 77.19
N PRO A 280 -44.54 75.42 78.22
CA PRO A 280 -43.21 75.81 78.74
C PRO A 280 -42.26 74.62 78.99
N SER A 281 -40.98 74.66 78.63
CA SER A 281 -39.80 75.23 79.37
C SER A 281 -39.28 74.29 80.50
N PRO A 282 -38.02 74.41 81.00
CA PRO A 282 -36.97 73.44 80.68
C PRO A 282 -36.36 72.77 81.93
N GLY A 283 -35.91 71.51 81.79
CA GLY A 283 -35.17 70.80 82.84
C GLY A 283 -33.94 70.14 82.26
N GLY A 284 -32.78 70.75 82.51
CA GLY A 284 -31.49 70.20 82.12
C GLY A 284 -31.19 68.84 82.76
N GLY A 285 -30.49 67.99 82.02
CA GLY A 285 -30.00 66.71 82.50
C GLY A 285 -28.91 66.20 81.58
N ARG A 286 -27.67 66.29 82.07
CA ARG A 286 -26.44 65.72 81.50
C ARG A 286 -26.54 64.19 81.36
N VAL A 287 -25.48 63.65 80.72
CA VAL A 287 -24.80 62.36 80.97
C VAL A 287 -25.01 61.34 79.84
N THR A 288 -24.07 61.20 78.90
CA THR A 288 -22.92 60.26 78.81
C THR A 288 -23.29 58.81 78.48
N THR A 289 -22.38 58.15 77.74
CA THR A 289 -22.13 56.69 77.61
C THR A 289 -23.20 55.89 76.85
N LEU A 290 -22.90 55.00 75.91
CA LEU A 290 -21.68 54.29 75.50
C LEU A 290 -21.79 53.98 73.99
#